data_AF-A0A0C2NF63-F1
#
_entry.id   AF-A0A0C2NF63-F1
#
_cell.length_a   1.000
_cell.length_b   1.000
_cell.length_c   1.000
_cell.angle_alpha   90.00
_cell.angle_beta   90.00
_cell.angle_gamma   90.00
#
_symmetry.space_group_name_H-M   'P 1'
#
loop_
_entity.id
_entity.type
_entity.pdbx_description
1 polymer ?
#
loop_
_entity_poly.entity_id
_entity_poly.type
_entity_poly.pdbx_seq_one_letter_code
_entity_poly.pdbx_strand_id
1 'polypeptide(L)'
;MLADIANVHEPEEVNSFDTQIDTGHPIHAHRIVNYFENNFIYYETDEFLALESVEAYLEVAKFAEENEFEYRKIIIGYEEASRMLLKIDESRSIECFQKFIDIYIKNGDINKAIQRCFEYGHSIKSQSEDSQKGHDFFAQGQRLRAEHDIQHSCVITTFRKRSYYSEDYKIVKELIRKVKQSLNKFNVEETIAAFCADCIGIFYDLCEYFEQLAKDYARFF
;
A
#
# COMPACT_ATOMS: atom_id res chain seq x y z
N MET A 1 23.21 -0.20 58.80
CA MET A 1 22.90 1.24 58.93
C MET A 1 22.26 1.63 57.60
N LEU A 2 20.93 1.54 57.50
CA LEU A 2 19.98 2.64 57.78
C LEU A 2 20.33 3.83 56.88
N ALA A 3 19.69 3.94 55.71
CA ALA A 3 18.38 4.54 55.47
C ALA A 3 18.58 5.99 55.01
N ASP A 4 18.38 6.26 53.72
CA ASP A 4 18.10 7.61 53.22
C ASP A 4 16.92 7.53 52.26
N ILE A 5 15.82 8.09 52.75
CA ILE A 5 14.52 8.27 52.13
C ILE A 5 14.59 9.60 51.39
N ALA A 6 14.52 9.57 50.06
CA ALA A 6 14.29 10.77 49.26
C ALA A 6 12.80 10.84 48.91
N ASN A 7 12.15 11.85 49.48
CA ASN A 7 10.81 12.33 49.16
C ASN A 7 10.67 12.59 47.65
N VAL A 8 9.62 12.03 47.04
CA VAL A 8 9.09 12.52 45.78
C VAL A 8 7.64 12.91 46.04
N HIS A 9 7.38 14.21 45.90
CA HIS A 9 6.06 14.83 45.95
C HIS A 9 5.14 14.21 44.91
N GLU A 10 3.94 13.82 45.34
CA GLU A 10 2.77 13.65 44.47
C GLU A 10 2.31 15.04 44.00
N PRO A 11 2.13 15.28 42.68
CA PRO A 11 1.40 16.45 42.23
C PRO A 11 -0.11 16.17 42.23
N GLU A 12 -0.81 17.10 42.89
CA GLU A 12 -2.26 17.19 43.01
C GLU A 12 -2.96 17.25 41.64
N GLU A 13 -4.01 16.43 41.48
CA GLU A 13 -4.92 16.48 40.35
C GLU A 13 -5.77 17.77 40.41
N VAL A 14 -5.53 18.69 39.48
CA VAL A 14 -6.46 19.78 39.20
C VAL A 14 -7.23 19.47 37.92
N ASN A 15 -8.45 19.00 38.13
CA ASN A 15 -9.49 18.92 37.11
C ASN A 15 -9.89 20.32 36.66
N SER A 16 -9.59 20.67 35.40
CA SER A 16 -10.30 21.72 34.68
C SER A 16 -10.90 21.12 33.41
N PHE A 17 -12.20 20.88 33.49
CA PHE A 17 -13.10 20.65 32.37
C PHE A 17 -13.03 21.85 31.42
N ASP A 18 -12.47 21.65 30.24
CA ASP A 18 -12.74 22.52 29.09
C ASP A 18 -13.12 21.65 27.90
N THR A 19 -14.38 21.84 27.51
CA THR A 19 -15.05 21.28 26.34
C THR A 19 -14.27 21.59 25.07
N GLN A 20 -13.66 20.57 24.47
CA GLN A 20 -13.28 20.56 23.06
C GLN A 20 -14.16 19.58 22.30
N ILE A 21 -14.72 20.10 21.22
CA ILE A 21 -15.65 19.45 20.31
C ILE A 21 -14.89 18.32 19.61
N ASP A 22 -15.26 17.08 19.94
CA ASP A 22 -14.86 15.86 19.28
C ASP A 22 -15.40 15.86 17.84
N THR A 23 -14.61 16.41 16.91
CA THR A 23 -14.80 16.13 15.48
C THR A 23 -14.11 14.81 15.19
N GLY A 24 -14.82 13.71 15.49
CA GLY A 24 -14.39 12.35 15.24
C GLY A 24 -13.79 12.20 13.84
N HIS A 25 -12.48 12.00 13.81
CA HIS A 25 -11.72 11.60 12.64
C HIS A 25 -11.26 10.16 12.84
N PRO A 26 -11.95 9.17 12.25
CA PRO A 26 -11.39 7.84 12.05
C PRO A 26 -11.08 7.67 10.57
N ILE A 27 -10.08 8.38 10.08
CA ILE A 27 -9.45 8.06 8.79
C ILE A 27 -7.99 7.89 9.13
N HIS A 28 -7.46 6.68 8.96
CA HIS A 28 -6.06 6.39 8.57
C HIS A 28 -5.58 4.97 8.93
N ALA A 29 -6.33 4.18 9.70
CA ALA A 29 -6.04 2.74 9.84
C ALA A 29 -6.62 1.86 8.70
N HIS A 30 -7.47 2.41 7.83
CA HIS A 30 -8.27 1.64 6.87
C HIS A 30 -7.57 1.24 5.57
N ARG A 31 -6.42 1.82 5.21
CA ARG A 31 -5.88 1.67 3.83
C ARG A 31 -4.90 0.53 3.60
N ILE A 32 -4.30 -0.05 4.65
CA ILE A 32 -3.60 -1.35 4.52
C ILE A 32 -4.61 -2.51 4.58
N VAL A 33 -5.84 -2.26 5.05
CA VAL A 33 -6.95 -3.23 5.01
C VAL A 33 -7.51 -3.40 3.59
N ASN A 34 -7.31 -2.44 2.67
CA ASN A 34 -7.77 -2.58 1.28
C ASN A 34 -6.93 -3.53 0.41
N TYR A 35 -5.78 -4.04 0.90
CA TYR A 35 -5.17 -5.22 0.30
C TYR A 35 -5.91 -6.51 0.69
N PHE A 36 -6.70 -6.49 1.76
CA PHE A 36 -7.36 -7.65 2.35
C PHE A 36 -8.88 -7.75 2.06
N GLU A 37 -9.47 -6.75 1.40
CA GLU A 37 -10.90 -6.73 1.00
C GLU A 37 -11.14 -6.78 -0.52
N ASN A 38 -10.12 -7.09 -1.33
CA ASN A 38 -10.31 -7.29 -2.78
C ASN A 38 -10.75 -8.73 -3.15
N ASN A 39 -11.62 -9.34 -2.36
CA ASN A 39 -12.47 -10.44 -2.84
C ASN A 39 -13.71 -9.85 -3.55
N PHE A 40 -13.49 -8.92 -4.48
CA PHE A 40 -14.54 -8.63 -5.45
C PHE A 40 -14.66 -9.87 -6.34
N ILE A 41 -15.79 -10.55 -6.21
CA ILE A 41 -16.20 -11.60 -7.14
C ILE A 41 -16.31 -10.90 -8.50
N TYR A 42 -15.26 -11.04 -9.32
CA TYR A 42 -15.30 -10.60 -10.70
C TYR A 42 -16.28 -11.51 -11.41
N TYR A 43 -17.55 -11.08 -11.46
CA TYR A 43 -18.42 -11.51 -12.54
C TYR A 43 -17.70 -11.20 -13.85
N GLU A 44 -17.85 -12.06 -14.84
CA GLU A 44 -17.41 -11.86 -16.22
C GLU A 44 -18.13 -10.61 -16.74
N THR A 45 -17.64 -9.44 -16.35
CA THR A 45 -18.21 -8.14 -16.70
C THR A 45 -17.94 -7.95 -18.17
N ASP A 46 -19.01 -7.74 -18.92
CA ASP A 46 -18.97 -7.32 -20.31
C ASP A 46 -17.88 -6.24 -20.48
N GLU A 47 -16.91 -6.49 -21.37
CA GLU A 47 -15.79 -5.59 -21.66
C GLU A 47 -16.29 -4.17 -21.97
N PHE A 48 -17.49 -4.07 -22.55
CA PHE A 48 -18.18 -2.82 -22.80
C PHE A 48 -18.50 -2.02 -21.51
N LEU A 49 -19.09 -2.67 -20.50
CA LEU A 49 -19.42 -2.04 -19.22
C LEU A 49 -18.15 -1.64 -18.44
N ALA A 50 -17.05 -2.35 -18.65
CA ALA A 50 -15.77 -2.01 -18.07
C ALA A 50 -15.20 -0.71 -18.66
N LEU A 51 -15.36 -0.48 -19.98
CA LEU A 51 -14.90 0.75 -20.62
C LEU A 51 -15.70 1.98 -20.20
N GLU A 52 -17.03 1.90 -20.11
CA GLU A 52 -17.86 3.03 -19.62
C GLU A 52 -17.47 3.43 -18.19
N SER A 53 -17.20 2.44 -17.34
CA SER A 53 -16.74 2.67 -15.97
C SER A 53 -15.36 3.33 -15.93
N VAL A 54 -14.42 2.87 -16.77
CA VAL A 54 -13.10 3.49 -16.92
C VAL A 54 -13.23 4.96 -17.33
N GLU A 55 -14.07 5.25 -18.31
CA GLU A 55 -14.28 6.62 -18.79
C GLU A 55 -14.83 7.53 -17.69
N ALA A 56 -15.82 7.04 -16.93
CA ALA A 56 -16.37 7.78 -15.80
C ALA A 56 -15.31 8.09 -14.73
N TYR A 57 -14.46 7.12 -14.37
CA TYR A 57 -13.36 7.36 -13.42
C TYR A 57 -12.34 8.37 -13.93
N LEU A 58 -12.00 8.30 -15.22
CA LEU A 58 -11.08 9.25 -15.84
C LEU A 58 -11.67 10.66 -15.93
N GLU A 59 -12.96 10.79 -16.24
CA GLU A 59 -13.65 12.08 -16.27
C GLU A 59 -13.69 12.71 -14.87
N VAL A 60 -14.04 11.94 -13.84
CA VAL A 60 -14.02 12.41 -12.45
C VAL A 60 -12.62 12.82 -12.00
N ALA A 61 -11.59 12.05 -12.36
CA ALA A 61 -10.20 12.39 -12.02
C ALA A 61 -9.75 13.69 -12.70
N LYS A 62 -10.03 13.85 -14.00
CA LYS A 62 -9.69 15.06 -14.75
C LYS A 62 -10.45 16.28 -14.21
N PHE A 63 -11.75 16.14 -13.95
CA PHE A 63 -12.54 17.21 -13.35
C PHE A 63 -11.96 17.64 -11.98
N ALA A 64 -11.61 16.67 -11.13
CA ALA A 64 -10.98 16.95 -9.85
C ALA A 64 -9.61 17.64 -10.00
N GLU A 65 -8.81 17.25 -11.01
CA GLU A 65 -7.53 17.87 -11.33
C GLU A 65 -7.68 19.32 -11.82
N GLU A 66 -8.59 19.56 -12.78
CA GLU A 66 -8.87 20.87 -13.36
C GLU A 66 -9.42 21.87 -12.34
N ASN A 67 -10.10 21.38 -11.31
CA ASN A 67 -10.67 22.21 -10.24
C ASN A 67 -9.82 22.22 -8.96
N GLU A 68 -8.58 21.72 -9.02
CA GLU A 68 -7.61 21.72 -7.91
C GLU A 68 -8.15 21.08 -6.62
N PHE A 69 -8.91 20.00 -6.75
CA PHE A 69 -9.38 19.25 -5.60
C PHE A 69 -8.19 18.61 -4.86
N GLU A 70 -8.41 18.24 -3.60
CA GLU A 70 -7.44 17.47 -2.82
C GLU A 70 -6.89 16.30 -3.65
N TYR A 71 -5.57 16.26 -3.84
CA TYR A 71 -4.91 15.33 -4.78
C TYR A 71 -5.22 13.85 -4.51
N ARG A 72 -5.52 13.50 -3.24
CA ARG A 72 -5.96 12.17 -2.83
C ARG A 72 -7.26 11.73 -3.51
N LYS A 73 -8.14 12.66 -3.89
CA LYS A 73 -9.39 12.39 -4.63
C LYS A 73 -9.11 12.16 -6.12
N ILE A 74 -8.20 12.94 -6.71
CA ILE A 74 -7.74 12.77 -8.10
C ILE A 74 -7.13 11.36 -8.28
N ILE A 75 -6.27 10.99 -7.34
CA ILE A 75 -5.60 9.69 -7.21
C ILE A 75 -6.57 8.52 -7.29
N ILE A 76 -7.72 8.57 -6.60
CA ILE A 76 -8.69 7.47 -6.57
C ILE A 76 -9.23 7.18 -7.98
N GLY A 77 -9.60 8.22 -8.74
CA GLY A 77 -10.14 8.03 -10.09
C GLY A 77 -9.11 7.42 -11.05
N TYR A 78 -7.87 7.91 -11.04
CA TYR A 78 -6.81 7.30 -11.86
C TYR A 78 -6.44 5.88 -11.41
N GLU A 79 -6.44 5.60 -10.11
CA GLU A 79 -6.15 4.26 -9.57
C GLU A 79 -7.20 3.24 -10.02
N GLU A 80 -8.49 3.53 -9.87
CA GLU A 80 -9.54 2.61 -10.30
C GLU A 80 -9.57 2.42 -11.83
N ALA A 81 -9.43 3.51 -12.60
CA ALA A 81 -9.33 3.42 -14.06
C ALA A 81 -8.14 2.55 -14.50
N SER A 82 -6.96 2.75 -13.91
CA SER A 82 -5.74 2.01 -14.27
C SER A 82 -5.87 0.50 -14.03
N ARG A 83 -6.49 0.08 -12.93
CA ARG A 83 -6.72 -1.33 -12.59
C ARG A 83 -7.61 -2.04 -13.60
N MET A 84 -8.66 -1.35 -14.06
CA MET A 84 -9.57 -1.87 -15.07
C MET A 84 -8.88 -1.92 -16.44
N LEU A 85 -8.19 -0.84 -16.80
CA LEU A 85 -7.45 -0.71 -18.06
C LEU A 85 -6.32 -1.74 -18.19
N LEU A 86 -5.68 -2.19 -17.11
CA LEU A 86 -4.55 -3.13 -17.20
C LEU A 86 -4.89 -4.42 -17.96
N LYS A 87 -6.18 -4.83 -17.95
CA LYS A 87 -6.66 -6.02 -18.68
C LYS A 87 -7.18 -5.72 -20.09
N ILE A 88 -7.51 -4.46 -20.39
CA ILE A 88 -8.23 -4.05 -21.60
C ILE A 88 -7.29 -3.31 -22.55
N ASP A 89 -6.59 -2.31 -22.01
CA ASP A 89 -5.66 -1.44 -22.72
C ASP A 89 -4.52 -1.07 -21.76
N GLU A 90 -3.47 -1.88 -21.80
CA GLU A 90 -2.29 -1.72 -20.97
C GLU A 90 -1.60 -0.37 -21.18
N SER A 91 -1.58 0.14 -22.41
CA SER A 91 -0.95 1.43 -22.71
C SER A 91 -1.62 2.56 -21.93
N ARG A 92 -2.96 2.60 -21.96
CA ARG A 92 -3.74 3.57 -21.18
C ARG A 92 -3.61 3.35 -19.68
N SER A 93 -3.48 2.09 -19.23
CA SER A 93 -3.21 1.78 -17.82
C SER A 93 -1.88 2.39 -17.35
N ILE A 94 -0.81 2.22 -18.15
CA ILE A 94 0.52 2.79 -17.88
C ILE A 94 0.47 4.32 -17.81
N GLU A 95 -0.26 4.98 -18.72
CA GLU A 95 -0.46 6.43 -18.67
C GLU A 95 -1.12 6.88 -17.36
N CYS A 96 -2.12 6.13 -16.88
CA CYS A 96 -2.79 6.41 -15.62
C CYS A 96 -1.84 6.22 -14.42
N PHE A 97 -1.05 5.14 -14.41
CA PHE A 97 -0.03 4.91 -13.39
C PHE A 97 1.00 6.04 -13.34
N GLN A 98 1.46 6.52 -14.49
CA GLN A 98 2.41 7.64 -14.56
C GLN A 98 1.79 8.93 -14.01
N LYS A 99 0.58 9.29 -14.45
CA LYS A 99 -0.14 10.47 -13.94
C LYS A 99 -0.27 10.44 -12.42
N PHE A 100 -0.60 9.27 -11.88
CA PHE A 100 -0.74 9.06 -10.46
C PHE A 100 0.57 9.28 -9.68
N ILE A 101 1.69 8.77 -10.21
CA ILE A 101 3.04 9.00 -9.65
C ILE A 101 3.40 10.49 -9.73
N ASP A 102 3.14 11.15 -10.86
CA ASP A 102 3.43 12.57 -11.06
C ASP A 102 2.66 13.44 -10.06
N ILE A 103 1.40 13.10 -9.76
CA ILE A 103 0.60 13.78 -8.74
C ILE A 103 1.25 13.65 -7.36
N TYR A 104 1.72 12.47 -6.96
CA TYR A 104 2.43 12.33 -5.69
C TYR A 104 3.73 13.15 -5.64
N ILE A 105 4.52 13.14 -6.72
CA ILE A 105 5.76 13.93 -6.81
C ILE A 105 5.44 15.42 -6.67
N LYS A 106 4.44 15.92 -7.42
CA LYS A 106 4.02 17.33 -7.40
C LYS A 106 3.57 17.80 -6.01
N ASN A 107 2.99 16.90 -5.21
CA ASN A 107 2.51 17.20 -3.86
C ASN A 107 3.56 16.91 -2.75
N GLY A 108 4.78 16.52 -3.11
CA GLY A 108 5.86 16.26 -2.15
C GLY A 108 5.78 14.88 -1.47
N ASP A 109 4.85 14.02 -1.87
CA ASP A 109 4.63 12.68 -1.31
C ASP A 109 5.58 11.65 -1.95
N ILE A 110 6.89 11.90 -1.85
CA ILE A 110 7.93 11.14 -2.56
C ILE A 110 7.93 9.65 -2.15
N ASN A 111 7.73 9.35 -0.87
CA ASN A 111 7.65 7.96 -0.40
C ASN A 111 6.50 7.18 -1.06
N LYS A 112 5.37 7.84 -1.31
CA LYS A 112 4.23 7.24 -2.01
C LYS A 112 4.53 7.08 -3.49
N ALA A 113 5.12 8.07 -4.14
CA ALA A 113 5.55 7.95 -5.53
C ALA A 113 6.49 6.73 -5.73
N ILE A 114 7.48 6.58 -4.85
CA ILE A 114 8.43 5.45 -4.86
C ILE A 114 7.70 4.12 -4.66
N GLN A 115 6.86 4.00 -3.63
CA GLN A 115 6.04 2.81 -3.38
C GLN A 115 5.31 2.37 -4.66
N ARG A 116 4.66 3.33 -5.31
CA ARG A 116 3.77 3.08 -6.46
C ARG A 116 4.56 2.69 -7.71
N CYS A 117 5.76 3.25 -7.90
CA CYS A 117 6.70 2.76 -8.90
C CYS A 117 6.97 1.25 -8.75
N PHE A 118 7.24 0.77 -7.53
CA PHE A 118 7.49 -0.66 -7.33
C PHE A 118 6.21 -1.50 -7.48
N GLU A 119 5.09 -1.10 -6.88
CA GLU A 119 3.81 -1.82 -6.99
C GLU A 119 3.37 -1.99 -8.45
N TYR A 120 3.41 -0.91 -9.24
CA TYR A 120 3.03 -0.94 -10.64
C TYR A 120 4.05 -1.67 -11.51
N GLY A 121 5.34 -1.50 -11.24
CA GLY A 121 6.38 -2.27 -11.91
C GLY A 121 6.20 -3.78 -11.72
N HIS A 122 5.81 -4.21 -10.52
CA HIS A 122 5.50 -5.62 -10.24
C HIS A 122 4.20 -6.06 -10.92
N SER A 123 3.15 -5.25 -10.84
CA SER A 123 1.84 -5.54 -11.43
C SER A 123 1.91 -5.70 -12.95
N ILE A 124 2.63 -4.82 -13.64
CA ILE A 124 2.86 -4.92 -15.09
C ILE A 124 3.65 -6.19 -15.39
N LYS A 125 4.79 -6.40 -14.70
CA LYS A 125 5.63 -7.58 -14.95
C LYS A 125 4.90 -8.92 -14.72
N SER A 126 3.90 -8.97 -13.82
CA SER A 126 3.15 -10.19 -13.53
C SER A 126 1.94 -10.41 -14.45
N GLN A 127 1.40 -9.36 -15.09
CA GLN A 127 0.16 -9.42 -15.87
C GLN A 127 0.34 -9.11 -17.37
N SER A 128 1.46 -8.48 -17.75
CA SER A 128 1.77 -8.03 -19.10
C SER A 128 2.79 -8.92 -19.79
N GLU A 129 2.74 -8.98 -21.12
CA GLU A 129 3.82 -9.50 -21.95
C GLU A 129 5.02 -8.54 -22.04
N ASP A 130 4.80 -7.22 -21.89
CA ASP A 130 5.83 -6.18 -21.91
C ASP A 130 6.49 -6.00 -20.53
N SER A 131 7.36 -6.95 -20.21
CA SER A 131 8.17 -6.89 -19.00
C SER A 131 9.09 -5.64 -18.92
N GLN A 132 9.41 -4.99 -20.05
CA GLN A 132 10.30 -3.83 -20.08
C GLN A 132 9.64 -2.62 -19.39
N LYS A 133 8.33 -2.42 -19.58
CA LYS A 133 7.60 -1.35 -18.89
C LYS A 133 7.63 -1.50 -17.38
N GLY A 134 7.51 -2.73 -16.88
CA GLY A 134 7.68 -3.00 -15.46
C GLY A 134 9.07 -2.59 -14.93
N HIS A 135 10.11 -2.85 -15.72
CA HIS A 135 11.48 -2.44 -15.42
C HIS A 135 11.66 -0.92 -15.42
N ASP A 136 10.98 -0.19 -16.31
CA ASP A 136 11.04 1.27 -16.38
C ASP A 136 10.49 1.91 -15.09
N PHE A 137 9.38 1.39 -14.56
CA PHE A 137 8.84 1.82 -13.27
C PHE A 137 9.79 1.50 -12.11
N PHE A 138 10.39 0.31 -12.06
CA PHE A 138 11.40 0.00 -11.05
C PHE A 138 12.59 0.97 -11.10
N ALA A 139 13.07 1.29 -12.31
CA ALA A 139 14.14 2.25 -12.50
C ALA A 139 13.73 3.66 -12.04
N GLN A 140 12.50 4.09 -12.30
CA GLN A 140 11.96 5.36 -11.79
C GLN A 140 11.94 5.41 -10.27
N GLY A 141 11.44 4.36 -9.61
CA GLY A 141 11.43 4.28 -8.14
C GLY A 141 12.84 4.36 -7.54
N GLN A 142 13.83 3.74 -8.17
CA GLN A 142 15.24 3.84 -7.74
C GLN A 142 15.83 5.23 -7.97
N ARG A 143 15.49 5.90 -9.08
CA ARG A 143 15.91 7.30 -9.32
C ARG A 143 15.36 8.23 -8.25
N LEU A 144 14.06 8.14 -7.96
CA LEU A 144 13.42 8.95 -6.92
C LEU A 144 14.06 8.74 -5.54
N ARG A 145 14.43 7.51 -5.19
CA ARG A 145 15.19 7.26 -3.94
C ARG A 145 16.53 7.98 -3.92
N ALA A 146 17.30 7.87 -5.00
CA ALA A 146 18.62 8.48 -5.09
C ALA A 146 18.54 10.02 -5.04
N GLU A 147 17.56 10.60 -5.74
CA GLU A 147 17.32 12.05 -5.78
C GLU A 147 16.96 12.63 -4.39
N HIS A 148 16.32 11.83 -3.54
CA HIS A 148 15.84 12.26 -2.21
C HIS A 148 16.59 11.62 -1.03
N ASP A 149 17.72 10.94 -1.28
CA ASP A 149 18.55 10.23 -0.29
C ASP A 149 17.75 9.24 0.60
N ILE A 150 16.76 8.57 0.00
CA ILE A 150 15.91 7.60 0.71
C ILE A 150 16.60 6.24 0.70
N GLN A 151 17.13 5.86 1.86
CA GLN A 151 17.77 4.57 2.06
C GLN A 151 16.76 3.42 1.99
N HIS A 152 17.19 2.29 1.43
CA HIS A 152 16.38 1.09 1.31
C HIS A 152 17.09 -0.12 1.93
N SER A 153 16.33 -0.89 2.72
CA SER A 153 16.74 -2.21 3.20
C SER A 153 15.65 -3.21 2.89
N CYS A 154 15.98 -4.28 2.17
CA CYS A 154 15.07 -5.39 1.94
C CYS A 154 14.77 -6.11 3.27
N VAL A 155 13.55 -6.00 3.77
CA VAL A 155 13.11 -6.73 4.98
C VAL A 155 12.90 -8.22 4.70
N ILE A 156 12.53 -8.55 3.46
CA ILE A 156 12.29 -9.92 3.00
C ILE A 156 13.02 -10.18 1.69
N THR A 157 13.94 -11.14 1.70
CA THR A 157 14.76 -11.50 0.52
C THR A 157 14.58 -12.95 0.11
N THR A 158 13.89 -13.75 0.92
CA THR A 158 13.56 -15.14 0.60
C THR A 158 12.23 -15.51 1.23
N PHE A 159 11.44 -16.30 0.51
CA PHE A 159 10.24 -16.95 1.01
C PHE A 159 10.13 -18.33 0.38
N ARG A 160 9.85 -19.37 1.18
CA ARG A 160 9.70 -20.75 0.70
C ARG A 160 8.38 -21.33 1.20
N LYS A 161 7.41 -21.53 0.30
CA LYS A 161 6.08 -22.08 0.65
C LYS A 161 6.17 -23.43 1.40
N ARG A 162 7.10 -24.31 1.00
CA ARG A 162 7.25 -25.67 1.56
C ARG A 162 7.75 -25.76 3.01
N SER A 163 8.21 -24.66 3.61
CA SER A 163 8.65 -24.67 5.01
C SER A 163 7.51 -24.48 6.00
N TYR A 164 6.26 -24.38 5.53
CA TYR A 164 5.10 -24.11 6.36
C TYR A 164 3.99 -25.15 6.08
N TYR A 165 3.58 -25.89 7.10
CA TYR A 165 2.44 -26.82 7.12
C TYR A 165 1.21 -26.15 7.75
N SER A 166 0.04 -26.80 7.73
CA SER A 166 -1.23 -26.23 8.21
C SER A 166 -1.20 -25.75 9.68
N GLU A 167 -0.34 -26.34 10.51
CA GLU A 167 -0.11 -25.93 11.91
C GLU A 167 0.63 -24.57 12.02
N ASP A 168 1.22 -24.09 10.93
CA ASP A 168 2.08 -22.91 10.87
C ASP A 168 1.33 -21.61 10.56
N TYR A 169 -0.01 -21.60 10.54
CA TYR A 169 -0.79 -20.37 10.37
C TYR A 169 -0.35 -19.27 11.35
N LYS A 170 -0.05 -19.65 12.61
CA LYS A 170 0.49 -18.72 13.62
C LYS A 170 1.86 -18.17 13.22
N ILE A 171 2.74 -19.00 12.65
CA ILE A 171 4.09 -18.59 12.22
C ILE A 171 4.01 -17.64 11.01
N VAL A 172 3.17 -17.96 10.02
CA VAL A 172 2.98 -17.11 8.83
C VAL A 172 2.32 -15.79 9.23
N LYS A 173 1.30 -15.82 10.08
CA LYS A 173 0.66 -14.62 10.64
C LYS A 173 1.68 -13.76 11.39
N GLU A 174 2.56 -14.38 12.18
CA GLU A 174 3.63 -13.71 12.89
C GLU A 174 4.70 -13.13 11.97
N LEU A 175 5.07 -13.83 10.89
CA LEU A 175 5.98 -13.33 9.87
C LEU A 175 5.40 -12.09 9.18
N ILE A 176 4.13 -12.13 8.79
CA ILE A 176 3.43 -10.98 8.22
C ILE A 176 3.35 -9.84 9.23
N ARG A 177 3.06 -10.14 10.49
CA ARG A 177 3.07 -9.14 11.56
C ARG A 177 4.45 -8.51 11.71
N LYS A 178 5.54 -9.28 11.67
CA LYS A 178 6.92 -8.78 11.74
C LYS A 178 7.30 -7.96 10.51
N VAL A 179 6.88 -8.38 9.31
CA VAL A 179 7.02 -7.59 8.09
C VAL A 179 6.28 -6.27 8.29
N LYS A 180 4.99 -6.30 8.66
CA LYS A 180 4.17 -5.11 8.99
C LYS A 180 4.76 -4.22 10.09
N GLN A 181 5.40 -4.78 11.11
CA GLN A 181 6.02 -4.01 12.18
C GLN A 181 7.37 -3.40 11.80
N SER A 182 8.18 -4.14 11.04
CA SER A 182 9.44 -3.62 10.49
C SER A 182 9.15 -2.51 9.49
N LEU A 183 8.05 -2.68 8.75
CA LEU A 183 7.40 -1.67 7.94
C LEU A 183 7.00 -0.47 8.84
N ASN A 184 6.16 -0.64 9.86
CA ASN A 184 5.65 0.45 10.74
C ASN A 184 6.67 1.11 11.69
N LYS A 185 7.91 0.62 11.78
CA LYS A 185 8.97 1.26 12.59
C LYS A 185 9.50 2.54 11.94
N PHE A 186 9.33 2.66 10.63
CA PHE A 186 9.35 3.91 9.89
C PHE A 186 7.92 4.47 9.98
N ASN A 187 7.69 5.79 10.03
CA ASN A 187 6.32 6.31 10.11
C ASN A 187 5.41 5.62 9.06
N VAL A 188 4.11 5.43 9.33
CA VAL A 188 3.18 4.64 8.47
C VAL A 188 3.23 5.06 6.98
N GLU A 189 3.64 6.29 6.71
CA GLU A 189 3.85 6.84 5.36
C GLU A 189 5.22 6.52 4.74
N GLU A 190 6.29 6.36 5.54
CA GLU A 190 7.67 6.03 5.13
C GLU A 190 7.87 4.52 4.94
N THR A 191 7.05 3.76 5.66
CA THR A 191 7.01 2.31 5.74
C THR A 191 7.08 1.59 4.37
N ILE A 192 6.42 2.13 3.34
CA ILE A 192 6.20 1.41 2.06
C ILE A 192 7.19 1.85 0.97
N ALA A 193 8.00 2.88 1.23
CA ALA A 193 9.17 3.19 0.42
C ALA A 193 10.29 2.13 0.57
N ALA A 194 10.06 1.05 1.35
CA ALA A 194 11.01 -0.01 1.62
C ALA A 194 10.98 -1.18 0.63
N PHE A 195 10.10 -1.22 -0.38
CA PHE A 195 10.13 -2.32 -1.37
C PHE A 195 10.99 -2.00 -2.59
N CYS A 196 11.83 -2.91 -3.05
CA CYS A 196 12.52 -2.82 -4.34
C CYS A 196 12.04 -3.93 -5.29
N ALA A 197 12.58 -3.94 -6.51
CA ALA A 197 12.27 -4.97 -7.51
C ALA A 197 12.52 -6.41 -7.02
N ASP A 198 13.49 -6.60 -6.12
CA ASP A 198 13.86 -7.93 -5.60
C ASP A 198 12.93 -8.43 -4.49
N CYS A 199 12.52 -7.55 -3.57
CA CYS A 199 11.72 -7.97 -2.41
C CYS A 199 10.21 -7.88 -2.65
N ILE A 200 9.75 -7.08 -3.63
CA ILE A 200 8.32 -6.89 -3.84
C ILE A 200 7.63 -8.18 -4.24
N GLY A 201 8.16 -8.94 -5.21
CA GLY A 201 7.56 -10.21 -5.63
C GLY A 201 7.48 -11.22 -4.48
N ILE A 202 8.53 -11.30 -3.66
CA ILE A 202 8.59 -12.19 -2.49
C ILE A 202 7.52 -11.81 -1.45
N PHE A 203 7.27 -10.51 -1.28
CA PHE A 203 6.19 -10.03 -0.42
C PHE A 203 4.81 -10.45 -0.96
N TYR A 204 4.56 -10.32 -2.26
CA TYR A 204 3.31 -10.78 -2.86
C TYR A 204 3.12 -12.30 -2.74
N ASP A 205 4.17 -13.09 -2.97
CA ASP A 205 4.13 -14.54 -2.77
C ASP A 205 3.76 -14.93 -1.33
N LEU A 206 4.28 -14.19 -0.33
CA LEU A 206 3.95 -14.36 1.08
C LEU A 206 2.48 -14.02 1.36
N CYS A 207 1.99 -12.91 0.81
CA CYS A 207 0.61 -12.46 0.97
C CYS A 207 -0.38 -13.47 0.35
N GLU A 208 -0.13 -13.91 -0.88
CA GLU A 208 -0.96 -14.91 -1.58
C GLU A 208 -1.01 -16.23 -0.77
N TYR A 209 0.14 -16.70 -0.30
CA TYR A 209 0.20 -17.91 0.52
C TYR A 209 -0.60 -17.78 1.82
N PHE A 210 -0.54 -16.63 2.47
CA PHE A 210 -1.31 -16.37 3.68
C PHE A 210 -2.81 -16.35 3.43
N GLU A 211 -3.27 -15.78 2.32
CA GLU A 211 -4.68 -15.82 1.93
C GLU A 211 -5.15 -17.25 1.69
N GLN A 212 -4.34 -18.07 1.01
CA GLN A 212 -4.64 -19.48 0.81
C GLN A 212 -4.77 -20.22 2.15
N LEU A 213 -3.83 -20.02 3.07
CA LEU A 213 -3.89 -20.60 4.42
C LEU A 213 -5.13 -20.13 5.20
N ALA A 214 -5.49 -18.85 5.09
CA ALA A 214 -6.67 -18.30 5.75
C ALA A 214 -7.96 -18.93 5.21
N LYS A 215 -8.07 -19.11 3.88
CA LYS A 215 -9.18 -19.80 3.23
C LYS A 215 -9.28 -21.27 3.65
N ASP A 216 -8.15 -21.96 3.72
CA ASP A 216 -8.13 -23.36 4.14
C ASP A 216 -8.53 -23.50 5.61
N TYR A 217 -8.01 -22.64 6.49
CA TYR A 217 -8.41 -22.62 7.91
C TYR A 217 -9.91 -22.38 8.08
N ALA A 218 -10.49 -21.43 7.34
CA ALA A 218 -11.92 -21.13 7.38
C ALA A 218 -12.83 -22.25 6.87
N ARG A 219 -12.29 -23.27 6.16
CA ARG A 219 -13.06 -24.46 5.75
C ARG A 219 -13.15 -25.51 6.85
N PHE A 220 -12.26 -25.48 7.84
CA PHE A 220 -12.17 -26.50 8.90
C PHE A 220 -12.86 -26.11 10.21
N PHE A 221 -13.28 -24.85 10.36
CA PHE A 221 -13.94 -24.31 11.56
C PHE A 221 -15.21 -23.55 11.16
#